data_AF-A0A151RN28-F1
#
_entry.id   AF-A0A151RN28-F1
#
_cell.length_a   1.000
_cell.length_b   1.000
_cell.length_c   1.000
_cell.angle_alpha   90.00
_cell.angle_beta   90.00
_cell.angle_gamma   90.00
#
_symmetry.space_group_name_H-M   'P 1'
#
loop_
_entity.id
_entity.type
_entity.pdbx_description
1 polymer ?
#
loop_
_entity_poly.entity_id
_entity_poly.type
_entity_poly.pdbx_seq_one_letter_code
_entity_poly.pdbx_strand_id
1 'polypeptide(L)'
;MYQWNKHESCSQLQQNNFLQLALTIFFKNDLNAILQKHDIVPGKSYLTMSITTSIYNDIRAMPEVVCSSNQLTEIRLCLNTSTTLEFINCTTQAVGQGSKYKTSVDYIL
;
A
#
# COMPACT_ATOMS: atom_id res chain seq x y z
N MET A 1 9.11 15.02 11.52
CA MET A 1 8.60 14.57 12.84
C MET A 1 7.10 14.26 12.91
N TYR A 2 6.24 14.75 12.00
CA TYR A 2 4.78 14.54 12.17
C TYR A 2 4.34 13.07 12.14
N GLN A 3 4.79 12.30 11.14
CA GLN A 3 4.44 10.87 11.01
C GLN A 3 4.94 10.04 12.20
N TRP A 4 6.11 10.41 12.73
CA TRP A 4 6.70 9.85 13.95
C TRP A 4 5.77 10.07 15.17
N ASN A 5 5.44 11.32 15.46
CA ASN A 5 4.64 11.65 16.65
C ASN A 5 3.19 11.12 16.60
N LYS A 6 2.68 10.84 15.40
CA LYS A 6 1.26 10.46 15.20
C LYS A 6 1.03 8.96 15.16
N HIS A 7 1.94 8.21 14.56
CA HIS A 7 1.72 6.78 14.26
C HIS A 7 2.66 5.86 15.02
N GLU A 8 3.86 6.34 15.32
CA GLU A 8 4.95 5.53 15.83
C GLU A 8 5.08 5.58 17.34
N SER A 9 4.61 6.64 18.01
CA SER A 9 4.44 6.64 19.47
C SER A 9 3.50 5.54 19.99
N CYS A 10 2.71 4.93 19.09
CA CYS A 10 1.82 3.81 19.36
C CYS A 10 2.41 2.46 18.90
N SER A 11 3.55 2.47 18.21
CA SER A 11 4.31 1.28 17.86
C SER A 11 5.28 0.97 19.01
N GLN A 12 5.59 -0.31 19.25
CA GLN A 12 6.60 -0.69 20.25
C GLN A 12 8.04 -0.52 19.70
N LEU A 13 8.22 0.11 18.53
CA LEU A 13 9.51 0.25 17.87
C LEU A 13 10.26 1.49 18.36
N GLN A 14 11.59 1.41 18.30
CA GLN A 14 12.48 2.54 18.53
C GLN A 14 12.67 3.35 17.26
N GLN A 15 13.10 4.61 17.41
CA GLN A 15 13.03 5.58 16.32
C GLN A 15 13.75 5.27 15.05
N ASN A 16 14.96 4.79 15.20
CA ASN A 16 15.77 4.44 14.06
C ASN A 16 15.24 3.16 13.40
N ASN A 17 14.64 2.24 14.17
CA ASN A 17 14.14 0.96 13.66
C ASN A 17 12.90 1.15 12.79
N PHE A 18 11.98 2.07 13.16
CA PHE A 18 10.80 2.35 12.34
C PHE A 18 11.14 2.99 11.00
N LEU A 19 12.00 4.00 11.00
CA LEU A 19 12.40 4.65 9.74
C LEU A 19 13.19 3.68 8.86
N GLN A 20 14.08 2.87 9.45
CA GLN A 20 14.80 1.82 8.72
C GLN A 20 13.85 0.76 8.14
N LEU A 21 12.84 0.34 8.90
CA LEU A 21 11.82 -0.61 8.44
C LEU A 21 11.04 -0.03 7.27
N ALA A 22 10.56 1.21 7.39
CA ALA A 22 9.82 1.89 6.33
C ALA A 22 10.65 2.03 5.05
N LEU A 23 11.91 2.47 5.16
CA LEU A 23 12.82 2.57 4.01
C LEU A 23 13.12 1.19 3.41
N THR A 24 13.32 0.17 4.25
CA THR A 24 13.55 -1.21 3.80
C THR A 24 12.36 -1.72 3.00
N ILE A 25 11.13 -1.48 3.46
CA ILE A 25 9.91 -1.87 2.75
C ILE A 25 9.81 -1.14 1.43
N PHE A 26 10.00 0.19 1.43
CA PHE A 26 9.91 1.03 0.23
C PHE A 26 10.91 0.61 -0.84
N PHE A 27 12.18 0.42 -0.49
CA PHE A 27 13.22 0.06 -1.46
C PHE A 27 13.15 -1.40 -1.91
N LYS A 28 12.73 -2.34 -1.04
CA LYS A 28 12.60 -3.75 -1.43
C LYS A 28 11.33 -4.04 -2.24
N ASN A 29 10.29 -3.23 -2.08
CA ASN A 29 9.00 -3.43 -2.71
C ASN A 29 8.63 -2.19 -3.50
N ASP A 30 9.41 -1.91 -4.55
CA ASP A 30 9.12 -0.83 -5.47
C ASP A 30 7.79 -1.12 -6.20
N LEU A 31 6.73 -0.52 -5.69
CA LEU A 31 5.38 -0.66 -6.23
C LEU A 31 5.31 -0.15 -7.68
N ASN A 32 6.11 0.84 -8.07
CA ASN A 32 6.12 1.29 -9.46
C ASN A 32 6.72 0.22 -10.35
N ALA A 33 7.83 -0.39 -9.96
CA ALA A 33 8.45 -1.48 -10.72
C ALA A 33 7.52 -2.71 -10.81
N ILE A 34 6.83 -3.05 -9.71
CA ILE A 34 5.83 -4.13 -9.69
C ILE A 34 4.69 -3.80 -10.67
N LEU A 35 4.08 -2.62 -10.59
CA LEU A 35 2.98 -2.25 -11.48
C LEU A 35 3.42 -2.22 -12.95
N GLN A 36 4.59 -1.66 -13.24
CA GLN A 36 5.15 -1.61 -14.60
C GLN A 36 5.41 -3.00 -15.19
N LYS A 37 5.89 -3.95 -14.37
CA LYS A 37 6.08 -5.36 -14.77
C LYS A 37 4.77 -6.02 -15.24
N HIS A 38 3.63 -5.54 -14.78
CA HIS A 38 2.29 -6.00 -15.18
C HIS A 38 1.58 -5.03 -16.12
N ASP A 39 2.32 -4.17 -16.84
CA ASP A 39 1.80 -3.18 -17.81
C ASP A 39 0.84 -2.13 -17.21
N ILE A 40 0.89 -1.93 -15.89
CA ILE A 40 0.19 -0.88 -15.17
C ILE A 40 1.11 0.33 -15.07
N VAL A 41 0.91 1.27 -15.99
CA VAL A 41 1.72 2.48 -16.15
C VAL A 41 0.85 3.74 -16.00
N PRO A 42 1.43 4.88 -15.59
CA PRO A 42 0.68 6.13 -15.49
C PRO A 42 0.06 6.57 -16.83
N GLY A 43 -1.05 7.30 -16.75
CA GLY A 43 -1.77 7.88 -17.90
C GLY A 43 -2.94 7.06 -18.42
N LYS A 44 -3.35 5.99 -17.72
CA LYS A 44 -4.46 5.12 -18.11
C LYS A 44 -5.36 4.79 -16.91
N SER A 45 -6.57 4.31 -17.21
CA SER A 45 -7.48 3.76 -16.21
C SER A 45 -7.34 2.24 -16.14
N TYR A 46 -7.36 1.69 -14.94
CA TYR A 46 -7.18 0.27 -14.68
C TYR A 46 -8.29 -0.26 -13.79
N LEU A 47 -8.63 -1.53 -13.94
CA LEU A 47 -9.49 -2.17 -12.96
C LEU A 47 -8.78 -2.24 -11.62
N THR A 48 -9.48 -1.90 -10.55
CA THR A 48 -8.94 -2.00 -9.18
C THR A 48 -8.44 -3.42 -8.90
N MET A 49 -9.16 -4.44 -9.41
CA MET A 49 -8.77 -5.84 -9.33
C MET A 49 -7.44 -6.15 -10.04
N SER A 50 -7.16 -5.51 -11.17
CA SER A 50 -5.88 -5.68 -11.87
C SER A 50 -4.73 -5.18 -11.01
N ILE A 51 -4.86 -3.99 -10.42
CA ILE A 51 -3.86 -3.42 -9.51
C ILE A 51 -3.63 -4.33 -8.31
N THR A 52 -4.71 -4.74 -7.61
CA THR A 52 -4.59 -5.57 -6.41
C THR A 52 -3.99 -6.94 -6.71
N THR A 53 -4.35 -7.54 -7.85
CA THR A 53 -3.85 -8.88 -8.25
C THR A 53 -2.38 -8.82 -8.66
N SER A 54 -1.97 -7.78 -9.41
CA SER A 54 -0.56 -7.58 -9.77
C SER A 54 0.33 -7.44 -8.53
N ILE A 55 -0.11 -6.67 -7.54
CA ILE A 55 0.61 -6.52 -6.28
C ILE A 55 0.63 -7.84 -5.50
N TYR A 56 -0.50 -8.53 -5.41
CA TYR A 56 -0.58 -9.84 -4.74
C TYR A 56 0.37 -10.88 -5.37
N ASN A 57 0.55 -10.86 -6.68
CA ASN A 57 1.42 -11.81 -7.37
C ASN A 57 2.90 -11.67 -6.98
N ASP A 58 3.36 -10.45 -6.68
CA ASP A 58 4.75 -10.17 -6.30
C ASP A 58 4.96 -10.13 -4.78
N ILE A 59 4.02 -9.54 -4.02
CA ILE A 59 4.14 -9.34 -2.56
C ILE A 59 3.55 -10.52 -1.76
N ARG A 60 2.66 -11.31 -2.37
CA ARG A 60 1.92 -12.41 -1.71
C ARG A 60 0.99 -11.97 -0.57
N ALA A 61 0.61 -10.70 -0.57
CA ALA A 61 -0.38 -10.13 0.35
C ALA A 61 -1.31 -9.17 -0.39
N MET A 62 -2.59 -9.18 -0.02
CA MET A 62 -3.60 -8.33 -0.65
C MET A 62 -3.47 -6.88 -0.13
N PRO A 63 -3.23 -5.89 -1.03
CA PRO A 63 -3.12 -4.49 -0.63
C PRO A 63 -4.51 -3.84 -0.48
N GLU A 64 -4.55 -2.67 0.15
CA GLU A 64 -5.69 -1.75 0.08
C GLU A 64 -5.40 -0.64 -0.94
N VAL A 65 -6.35 -0.40 -1.84
CA VAL A 65 -6.28 0.65 -2.87
C VAL A 65 -7.22 1.78 -2.47
N VAL A 66 -6.65 2.98 -2.30
CA VAL A 66 -7.40 4.18 -1.90
C VAL A 66 -7.49 5.13 -3.08
N CYS A 67 -8.72 5.55 -3.38
CA CYS A 67 -9.01 6.42 -4.50
C CYS A 67 -9.66 7.72 -4.01
N SER A 68 -9.31 8.84 -4.64
CA SER A 68 -10.00 10.11 -4.50
C SER A 68 -10.48 10.57 -5.87
N SER A 69 -11.76 10.92 -6.01
CA SER A 69 -12.32 11.42 -7.27
C SER A 69 -12.01 10.56 -8.52
N ASN A 70 -11.99 9.23 -8.37
CA ASN A 70 -11.61 8.26 -9.42
C ASN A 70 -10.10 8.10 -9.67
N GLN A 71 -9.24 8.93 -9.08
CA GLN A 71 -7.79 8.82 -9.20
C GLN A 71 -7.22 7.93 -8.10
N LEU A 72 -6.24 7.10 -8.47
CA LEU A 72 -5.44 6.32 -7.53
C LEU A 72 -4.58 7.27 -6.70
N THR A 73 -4.81 7.31 -5.39
CA THR A 73 -4.09 8.22 -4.48
C THR A 73 -3.12 7.49 -3.57
N GLU A 74 -3.49 6.31 -3.06
CA GLU A 74 -2.62 5.53 -2.18
C GLU A 74 -2.78 4.04 -2.45
N ILE A 75 -1.68 3.32 -2.30
CA ILE A 75 -1.65 1.87 -2.15
C ILE A 75 -1.09 1.60 -0.76
N ARG A 76 -1.80 0.81 0.03
CA ARG A 76 -1.40 0.46 1.40
C ARG A 76 -1.06 -1.02 1.45
N LEU A 77 0.12 -1.31 1.99
CA LEU A 77 0.58 -2.65 2.31
C LEU A 77 0.44 -2.85 3.82
N CYS A 78 -0.04 -4.02 4.23
CA CYS A 78 -0.23 -4.34 5.64
C CYS A 78 0.84 -5.31 6.11
N LEU A 79 1.30 -5.10 7.34
CA LEU A 79 2.36 -5.88 7.96
C LEU A 79 1.83 -6.53 9.22
N ASN A 80 2.37 -7.71 9.54
CA ASN A 80 2.20 -8.28 10.86
C ASN A 80 2.91 -7.40 11.92
N THR A 81 2.42 -7.43 13.15
CA THR A 81 3.03 -6.75 14.32
C THR A 81 4.20 -7.52 14.92
N SER A 82 4.60 -8.64 14.29
CA SER A 82 5.74 -9.46 14.70
C SER A 82 7.08 -8.74 14.52
N THR A 83 8.12 -9.28 15.17
CA THR A 83 9.51 -8.81 15.02
C THR A 83 10.11 -9.12 13.65
N THR A 84 9.49 -10.04 12.90
CA THR A 84 9.84 -10.38 11.53
C THR A 84 8.98 -9.61 10.53
N LEU A 85 9.62 -9.02 9.52
CA LEU A 85 8.90 -8.35 8.43
C LEU A 85 8.11 -9.39 7.62
N GLU A 86 6.80 -9.37 7.78
CA GLU A 86 5.86 -10.26 7.10
C GLU A 86 4.68 -9.42 6.57
N PHE A 87 4.41 -9.53 5.28
CA PHE A 87 3.24 -8.92 4.67
C PHE A 87 2.01 -9.78 4.93
N ILE A 88 0.91 -9.14 5.32
CA ILE A 88 -0.39 -9.79 5.55
C ILE A 88 -1.45 -9.11 4.70
N ASN A 89 -2.53 -9.82 4.43
CA ASN A 89 -3.68 -9.23 3.75
C ASN A 89 -4.19 -8.05 4.58
N CYS A 90 -4.39 -6.90 3.94
CA CYS A 90 -5.08 -5.79 4.57
C CYS A 90 -6.53 -6.21 4.87
N THR A 91 -6.87 -6.33 6.15
CA THR A 91 -8.25 -6.47 6.58
C THR A 91 -8.84 -5.08 6.58
N THR A 92 -9.82 -4.83 5.72
CA THR A 92 -10.51 -3.54 5.60
C THR A 92 -11.17 -3.16 6.93
N GLN A 93 -10.42 -2.49 7.81
CA GLN A 93 -10.91 -1.85 9.03
C GLN A 93 -10.48 -0.38 9.09
N ALA A 94 -10.50 0.31 7.94
CA ALA A 94 -10.73 1.75 7.97
C ALA A 94 -12.22 1.99 8.34
N VAL A 95 -12.53 1.86 9.63
CA VAL A 95 -13.80 2.32 10.22
C VAL A 95 -13.88 3.82 9.95
N GLY A 96 -14.57 4.21 8.88
CA GLY A 96 -14.86 5.63 8.60
C GLY A 96 -15.02 6.04 7.14
N GLN A 97 -14.62 5.25 6.15
CA GLN A 97 -14.86 5.59 4.74
C GLN A 97 -15.24 4.33 3.99
N GLY A 98 -16.52 4.21 3.65
CA GLY A 98 -16.98 3.18 2.73
C GLY A 98 -16.21 3.33 1.42
N SER A 99 -15.23 2.45 1.21
CA SER A 99 -14.62 2.24 -0.10
C SER A 99 -15.73 1.73 -1.01
N LYS A 100 -16.44 2.65 -1.65
CA LYS A 100 -17.15 2.31 -2.89
C LYS A 100 -16.03 1.88 -3.83
N TYR A 101 -15.76 0.57 -3.88
CA TYR A 101 -14.88 -0.04 -4.86
C TYR A 101 -15.37 0.42 -6.22
N LYS A 102 -14.70 1.43 -6.78
CA LYS A 102 -14.92 1.75 -8.18
C LYS A 102 -14.23 0.64 -8.96
N THR A 103 -14.96 0.07 -9.90
CA THR A 103 -14.48 -1.05 -10.71
C THR A 103 -13.24 -0.66 -11.51
N SER A 104 -13.10 0.62 -11.86
CA SER A 104 -11.97 1.22 -12.57
C SER A 104 -11.46 2.47 -11.84
N VAL A 105 -10.14 2.69 -11.88
CA VAL A 105 -9.43 3.82 -11.25
C VAL A 105 -8.40 4.40 -12.23
N ASP A 106 -8.26 5.72 -12.23
CA ASP A 106 -7.31 6.46 -13.05
C ASP A 106 -5.95 6.48 -12.35
N TYR A 107 -4.94 5.89 -12.99
CA TYR A 107 -3.56 5.98 -12.52
C TYR A 107 -2.87 7.11 -13.27
N ILE A 108 -2.92 8.32 -12.71
CA ILE A 108 -2.34 9.53 -13.30
C ILE A 108 -1.37 10.08 -12.24
N LEU A 109 -0.06 9.98 -12.50
CA LEU A 109 1.00 10.59 -11.69
C LEU A 109 1.18 12.06 -12.05
#